data_AF-A0A3C0WIS6-F1
#
_entry.id   AF-A0A3C0WIS6-F1
#
_cell.length_a   1.000
_cell.length_b   1.000
_cell.length_c   1.000
_cell.angle_alpha   90.00
_cell.angle_beta   90.00
_cell.angle_gamma   90.00
#
_symmetry.space_group_name_H-M   'P 1'
#
loop_
_entity.id
_entity.type
_entity.pdbx_description
1 polymer ?
#
loop_
_entity_poly.entity_id
_entity_poly.type
_entity_poly.pdbx_seq_one_letter_code
_entity_poly.pdbx_strand_id
1 'polypeptide(L)'
;MISTNLIVSVLTLTSLCLPSHLISSEPLVPVDVKKQLERAVGFYQRSVSINGGYLWRYSGDLKLREGEGQASEHTAWVQPPGTPSVGQALLDAYRLCDEPFLLDAAIQCGEALVHGQLISGGWDYRIEFRP
;
A
#
# COMPACT_ATOMS: atom_id res chain seq x y z
N MET A 1 -40.20 -67.01 -8.43
CA MET A 1 -40.82 -66.40 -7.24
C MET A 1 -40.27 -64.99 -7.13
N ILE A 2 -40.93 -64.00 -7.76
CA ILE A 2 -41.79 -62.96 -7.13
C ILE A 2 -40.98 -62.11 -6.11
N SER A 3 -40.49 -60.92 -6.51
CA SER A 3 -40.93 -59.55 -6.13
C SER A 3 -40.56 -59.18 -4.66
N THR A 4 -40.24 -57.95 -4.23
CA THR A 4 -40.69 -56.59 -4.60
C THR A 4 -39.77 -55.52 -3.94
N ASN A 5 -39.60 -54.38 -4.63
CA ASN A 5 -39.50 -52.97 -4.15
C ASN A 5 -38.48 -52.50 -3.10
N LEU A 6 -37.63 -51.54 -3.49
CA LEU A 6 -37.48 -50.29 -2.73
C LEU A 6 -37.00 -49.10 -3.61
N ILE A 7 -37.98 -48.27 -4.01
CA ILE A 7 -37.95 -46.79 -4.02
C ILE A 7 -36.89 -46.08 -4.89
N VAL A 8 -37.38 -45.63 -6.05
CA VAL A 8 -36.94 -44.40 -6.73
C VAL A 8 -37.42 -43.21 -5.88
N SER A 9 -36.54 -42.27 -5.52
CA SER A 9 -36.90 -40.85 -5.32
C SER A 9 -35.68 -39.95 -5.12
N VAL A 10 -35.36 -39.20 -6.20
CA VAL A 10 -35.05 -37.76 -6.22
C VAL A 10 -34.29 -37.19 -5.01
N LEU A 11 -32.97 -37.05 -5.12
CA LEU A 11 -32.20 -36.11 -4.30
C LEU A 11 -32.29 -34.72 -4.95
N THR A 12 -33.19 -33.92 -4.39
CA THR A 12 -33.45 -32.52 -4.72
C THR A 12 -32.26 -31.63 -4.40
N LEU A 13 -31.92 -30.77 -5.37
CA LEU A 13 -31.07 -29.58 -5.23
C LEU A 13 -31.64 -28.65 -4.14
N THR A 14 -30.99 -28.57 -2.98
CA THR A 14 -31.22 -27.50 -2.01
C THR A 14 -30.24 -26.36 -2.29
N SER A 15 -30.72 -25.40 -3.09
CA SER A 15 -30.09 -24.09 -3.27
C SER A 15 -30.03 -23.37 -1.92
N LEU A 16 -28.82 -23.23 -1.37
CA LEU A 16 -28.55 -22.48 -0.15
C LEU A 16 -28.70 -20.98 -0.45
N CYS A 17 -29.88 -20.41 -0.19
CA CYS A 17 -30.10 -18.97 -0.17
C CYS A 17 -29.32 -18.36 1.01
N LEU A 18 -28.05 -18.01 0.80
CA LEU A 18 -27.37 -17.07 1.69
C LEU A 18 -28.08 -15.71 1.55
N PRO A 19 -28.49 -15.07 2.66
CA PRO A 19 -29.00 -13.71 2.60
C PRO A 19 -27.89 -12.80 2.09
N SER A 20 -28.13 -12.16 0.94
CA SER A 20 -27.29 -11.09 0.44
C SER A 20 -27.23 -10.01 1.51
N HIS A 21 -26.12 -9.92 2.25
CA HIS A 21 -25.82 -8.68 2.94
C HIS A 21 -25.74 -7.61 1.87
N LEU A 22 -26.77 -6.76 1.80
CA LEU A 22 -26.70 -5.51 1.07
C LEU A 22 -25.51 -4.76 1.66
N ILE A 23 -24.41 -4.71 0.91
CA ILE A 23 -23.35 -3.75 1.14
C ILE A 23 -24.02 -2.40 1.00
N SER A 24 -24.35 -1.78 2.13
CA SER A 24 -24.80 -0.41 2.18
C SER A 24 -23.62 0.44 1.73
N SER A 25 -23.56 0.80 0.45
CA SER A 25 -22.68 1.87 0.00
C SER A 25 -23.17 3.15 0.66
N GLU A 26 -22.50 3.60 1.71
CA GLU A 26 -22.64 4.99 2.13
C GLU A 26 -22.51 5.87 0.88
N PRO A 27 -23.40 6.85 0.68
CA PRO A 27 -23.31 7.72 -0.48
C PRO A 27 -21.93 8.35 -0.48
N LEU A 28 -21.20 8.17 -1.59
CA LEU A 28 -19.91 8.82 -1.81
C LEU A 28 -20.14 10.33 -1.70
N VAL A 29 -19.82 10.90 -0.54
CA VAL A 29 -19.72 12.35 -0.40
C VAL A 29 -18.78 12.82 -1.51
N PRO A 30 -19.13 13.85 -2.31
CA PRO A 30 -18.21 14.38 -3.29
C PRO A 30 -16.92 14.83 -2.57
N VAL A 31 -15.89 14.01 -2.66
CA VAL A 31 -14.58 14.29 -2.08
C VAL A 31 -13.83 15.12 -3.10
N ASP A 32 -13.30 16.25 -2.65
CA ASP A 32 -12.24 16.94 -3.38
C ASP A 32 -10.99 16.06 -3.33
N VAL A 33 -10.84 15.20 -4.35
CA VAL A 33 -9.77 14.21 -4.46
C VAL A 33 -8.40 14.88 -4.37
N LYS A 34 -8.23 16.01 -5.06
CA LYS A 34 -7.01 16.81 -5.02
C LYS A 34 -6.68 17.20 -3.59
N LYS A 35 -7.62 17.80 -2.86
CA LYS A 35 -7.42 18.23 -1.47
C LYS A 35 -7.06 17.07 -0.54
N GLN A 36 -7.63 15.87 -0.76
CA GLN A 36 -7.26 14.71 0.04
C GLN A 36 -5.88 14.17 -0.31
N LEU A 37 -5.50 14.16 -1.59
CA LEU A 37 -4.16 13.79 -2.03
C LEU A 37 -3.11 14.76 -1.47
N GLU A 38 -3.36 16.07 -1.54
CA GLU A 38 -2.49 17.10 -0.95
C GLU A 38 -2.29 16.87 0.55
N ARG A 39 -3.37 16.53 1.27
CA ARG A 39 -3.31 16.25 2.71
C ARG A 39 -2.51 14.99 3.00
N ALA A 40 -2.79 13.90 2.29
CA ALA A 40 -2.14 12.60 2.52
C ALA A 40 -0.66 12.62 2.13
N VAL A 41 -0.33 13.07 0.93
CA VAL A 41 1.05 13.16 0.43
C VAL A 41 1.84 14.17 1.23
N GLY A 42 1.24 15.30 1.59
CA GLY A 42 1.87 16.28 2.46
C GLY A 42 2.23 15.72 3.84
N PHE A 43 1.40 14.86 4.43
CA PHE A 43 1.74 14.17 5.68
C PHE A 43 2.90 13.18 5.48
N TYR A 44 2.88 12.40 4.39
CA TYR A 44 3.96 11.46 4.09
C TYR A 44 5.30 12.16 3.93
N GLN A 45 5.36 13.23 3.13
CA GLN A 45 6.59 13.98 2.91
C GLN A 45 7.11 14.65 4.19
N ARG A 46 6.23 15.36 4.93
CA ARG A 46 6.66 16.19 6.06
C ARG A 46 6.88 15.42 7.36
N SER A 47 6.21 14.29 7.54
CA SER A 47 6.17 13.61 8.85
C SER A 47 6.70 12.19 8.80
N VAL A 48 6.44 11.45 7.73
CA VAL A 48 6.81 10.02 7.63
C VAL A 48 8.18 9.84 6.99
N SER A 49 8.46 10.61 5.94
CA SER A 49 9.66 10.43 5.13
C SER A 49 10.94 10.83 5.87
N ILE A 50 12.04 10.21 5.49
CA ILE A 50 13.39 10.67 5.78
C ILE A 50 14.12 10.88 4.45
N ASN A 51 14.36 12.14 4.07
CA ASN A 51 14.95 12.51 2.78
C ASN A 51 14.24 11.86 1.57
N GLY A 52 12.91 11.74 1.61
CA GLY A 52 12.13 11.06 0.57
C GLY A 52 12.11 9.53 0.67
N GLY A 53 12.82 8.94 1.63
CA GLY A 53 12.81 7.51 1.92
C GLY A 53 11.71 7.09 2.89
N TYR A 54 11.23 5.85 2.76
CA TYR A 54 10.15 5.27 3.55
C TYR A 54 10.47 3.85 4.03
N LEU A 55 9.85 3.45 5.14
CA LEU A 55 9.87 2.12 5.74
C LEU A 55 8.52 1.41 5.53
N TRP A 56 8.41 0.15 5.98
CA TRP A 56 7.19 -0.64 5.78
C TRP A 56 6.05 -0.22 6.69
N ARG A 57 6.37 0.10 7.95
CA ARG A 57 5.36 0.41 8.97
C ARG A 57 5.87 1.41 9.98
N TYR A 58 4.91 2.18 10.49
CA TYR A 58 5.11 3.20 11.51
C TYR A 58 4.00 3.08 12.56
N SER A 59 4.31 3.35 13.83
CA SER A 59 3.28 3.59 14.85
C SER A 59 2.54 4.89 14.56
N GLY A 60 1.34 5.06 15.14
CA GLY A 60 0.54 6.27 14.95
C GLY A 60 1.21 7.57 15.43
N ASP A 61 2.20 7.46 16.32
CA ASP A 61 3.05 8.56 16.80
C ASP A 61 4.43 8.63 16.11
N LEU A 62 4.67 7.77 15.11
CA LEU A 62 5.90 7.67 14.30
C LEU A 62 7.20 7.36 15.08
N LYS A 63 7.09 6.98 16.36
CA LYS A 63 8.25 6.62 17.19
C LYS A 63 8.76 5.21 16.90
N LEU A 64 7.86 4.28 16.60
CA LEU A 64 8.23 2.94 16.16
C LEU A 64 8.19 2.89 14.64
N ARG A 65 9.25 2.34 14.07
CA ARG A 65 9.45 2.24 12.62
C ARG A 65 10.04 0.90 12.32
N GLU A 66 9.57 0.27 11.25
CA GLU A 66 9.93 -1.12 10.96
C GLU A 66 10.17 -1.37 9.47
N GLY A 67 11.25 -2.07 9.17
CA GLY A 67 11.46 -2.86 7.96
C GLY A 67 11.32 -4.33 8.33
N GLU A 68 12.34 -5.15 8.02
CA GLU A 68 12.42 -6.55 8.50
C GLU A 68 12.43 -6.66 10.04
N GLY A 69 12.90 -5.61 10.71
CA GLY A 69 12.84 -5.45 12.15
C GLY A 69 12.72 -3.97 12.52
N GLN A 70 13.02 -3.63 13.77
CA GLN A 70 13.06 -2.25 14.22
C GLN A 70 14.08 -1.45 13.41
N ALA A 71 13.65 -0.31 12.88
CA ALA A 71 14.44 0.61 12.10
C ALA A 71 14.61 1.95 12.83
N SER A 72 15.72 2.64 12.54
CA SER A 72 15.96 3.97 13.09
C SER A 72 15.16 5.04 12.36
N GLU A 73 15.10 6.25 12.92
CA GLU A 73 14.53 7.41 12.24
C GLU A 73 15.39 7.95 11.09
N HIS A 74 16.60 7.44 10.90
CA HIS A 74 17.54 7.81 9.85
C HIS A 74 17.63 6.76 8.73
N THR A 75 16.84 5.70 8.81
CA THR A 75 16.85 4.59 7.87
C THR A 75 15.63 4.63 6.92
N ALA A 76 15.81 4.25 5.66
CA ALA A 76 14.73 3.92 4.72
C ALA A 76 14.90 2.50 4.16
N TRP A 77 13.83 1.91 3.60
CA TRP A 77 13.87 0.55 3.06
C TRP A 77 13.84 0.54 1.53
N VAL A 78 14.57 -0.40 0.92
CA VAL A 78 14.58 -0.61 -0.53
C VAL A 78 13.68 -1.79 -0.91
N GLN A 79 13.73 -2.89 -0.15
CA GLN A 79 12.90 -4.05 -0.44
C GLN A 79 11.40 -3.72 -0.32
N PRO A 80 10.53 -4.30 -1.17
CA PRO A 80 9.09 -4.08 -1.09
C PRO A 80 8.49 -4.49 0.28
N PRO A 81 7.52 -3.73 0.82
CA PRO A 81 6.95 -2.48 0.30
C PRO A 81 7.71 -1.23 0.82
N GLY A 82 8.97 -1.05 0.42
CA GLY A 82 9.81 0.09 0.80
C GLY A 82 9.65 1.33 -0.10
N THR A 83 10.66 2.19 -0.09
CA THR A 83 10.74 3.45 -0.85
C THR A 83 10.36 3.31 -2.33
N PRO A 84 10.81 2.28 -3.09
CA PRO A 84 10.39 2.12 -4.49
C PRO A 84 8.88 1.93 -4.66
N SER A 85 8.23 1.21 -3.74
CA SER A 85 6.78 0.99 -3.79
C SER A 85 6.00 2.28 -3.56
N VAL A 86 6.46 3.14 -2.64
CA VAL A 86 5.85 4.45 -2.40
C VAL A 86 6.05 5.37 -3.61
N GLY A 87 7.26 5.43 -4.16
CA GLY A 87 7.55 6.20 -5.38
C GLY A 87 6.69 5.77 -6.56
N GLN A 88 6.49 4.47 -6.75
CA GLN A 88 5.62 3.95 -7.81
C GLN A 88 4.17 4.38 -7.62
N ALA A 89 3.64 4.28 -6.39
CA ALA A 89 2.27 4.71 -6.09
C ALA A 89 2.05 6.22 -6.34
N LEU A 90 3.04 7.05 -6.00
CA LEU A 90 3.01 8.49 -6.26
C LEU A 90 3.07 8.81 -7.76
N LEU A 91 3.88 8.07 -8.52
CA LEU A 91 3.98 8.23 -9.97
C LEU A 91 2.68 7.80 -10.67
N ASP A 92 2.03 6.74 -10.20
CA ASP A 92 0.74 6.30 -10.72
C ASP A 92 -0.37 7.31 -10.38
N ALA A 93 -0.35 7.88 -9.17
CA ALA A 93 -1.25 8.97 -8.82
C ALA A 93 -1.03 10.20 -9.71
N TYR A 94 0.23 10.57 -9.99
CA TYR A 94 0.55 11.66 -10.90
C TYR A 94 -0.02 11.40 -12.30
N ARG A 95 0.17 10.20 -12.85
CA ARG A 95 -0.36 9.82 -14.19
C ARG A 95 -1.89 9.90 -14.28
N LEU A 96 -2.59 9.72 -13.16
CA LEU A 96 -4.05 9.73 -13.10
C LEU A 96 -4.64 11.12 -12.83
N CYS A 97 -3.94 11.95 -12.06
CA CYS A 97 -4.46 13.24 -11.60
C CYS A 97 -3.78 14.46 -12.23
N ASP A 98 -2.59 14.29 -12.80
CA ASP A 98 -1.73 15.34 -13.38
C ASP A 98 -1.45 16.50 -12.40
N GLU A 99 -1.33 16.17 -11.11
CA GLU A 99 -1.03 17.14 -10.07
C GLU A 99 0.48 17.19 -9.79
N PRO A 100 1.16 18.34 -9.96
CA PRO A 100 2.63 18.44 -9.87
C PRO A 100 3.25 17.94 -8.56
N PHE A 101 2.57 18.17 -7.43
CA PHE A 101 3.08 17.75 -6.11
C PHE A 101 3.23 16.23 -5.98
N LEU A 102 2.49 15.44 -6.77
CA LEU A 102 2.60 13.98 -6.80
C LEU A 102 3.91 13.57 -7.49
N LEU A 103 4.25 14.23 -8.60
CA LEU A 103 5.51 14.00 -9.29
C LEU A 103 6.70 14.44 -8.43
N ASP A 104 6.63 15.60 -7.78
CA ASP A 104 7.67 16.08 -6.86
C ASP A 104 7.92 15.08 -5.73
N ALA A 105 6.85 14.49 -5.18
CA ALA A 105 6.96 13.45 -4.16
C ALA A 105 7.60 12.16 -4.69
N ALA A 106 7.25 11.73 -5.91
CA ALA A 106 7.87 10.58 -6.56
C ALA A 106 9.37 10.81 -6.85
N ILE A 107 9.74 12.02 -7.24
CA ILE A 107 11.15 12.41 -7.47
C ILE A 107 11.94 12.30 -6.17
N GLN A 108 11.41 12.76 -5.04
CA GLN A 108 12.07 12.62 -3.73
C GLN A 108 12.31 11.15 -3.35
N CYS A 109 11.39 10.23 -3.66
CA CYS A 109 11.64 8.79 -3.51
C CYS A 109 12.81 8.32 -4.39
N GLY A 110 12.90 8.84 -5.63
CA GLY A 110 14.02 8.56 -6.53
C GLY A 110 15.35 9.09 -5.99
N GLU A 111 15.37 10.31 -5.47
CA GLU A 111 16.56 10.92 -4.85
C GLU A 111 17.04 10.14 -3.62
N ALA A 112 16.11 9.64 -2.80
CA ALA A 112 16.43 8.74 -1.70
C ALA A 112 17.15 7.48 -2.20
N LEU A 113 16.65 6.84 -3.26
CA LEU A 113 17.30 5.68 -3.86
C LEU A 113 18.68 6.03 -4.43
N VAL A 114 18.83 7.17 -5.11
CA VAL A 114 20.14 7.63 -5.61
C VAL A 114 21.13 7.77 -4.45
N HIS A 115 20.70 8.31 -3.31
CA HIS A 115 21.55 8.44 -2.12
C HIS A 115 22.02 7.07 -1.57
N GLY A 116 21.14 6.06 -1.60
CA GLY A 116 21.45 4.71 -1.14
C GLY A 116 22.21 3.83 -2.14
N GLN A 117 22.59 4.35 -3.30
CA GLN A 117 23.24 3.56 -4.34
C GLN A 117 24.69 3.22 -3.96
N LEU A 118 25.08 1.95 -4.11
CA LEU A 118 26.45 1.51 -3.84
C LEU A 118 27.38 1.95 -4.99
N ILE A 119 28.67 2.17 -4.68
CA ILE A 119 29.70 2.51 -5.69
C ILE A 119 29.79 1.41 -6.76
N SER A 120 29.58 0.14 -6.38
CA SER A 120 29.54 -1.00 -7.29
C SER A 120 28.28 -1.05 -8.19
N GLY A 121 27.34 -0.13 -7.99
CA GLY A 121 25.97 -0.23 -8.50
C GLY A 121 25.06 -1.06 -7.61
N GLY A 122 23.75 -1.00 -7.88
CA GLY A 122 22.72 -1.64 -7.08
C GLY A 122 22.46 -0.95 -5.74
N TRP A 123 21.70 -1.64 -4.87
CA TRP A 123 21.30 -1.16 -3.56
C TRP A 123 21.44 -2.27 -2.53
N ASP A 124 21.77 -1.89 -1.30
CA ASP A 124 21.50 -2.74 -0.15
C ASP A 124 19.97 -2.82 0.09
N TYR A 125 19.51 -3.71 0.98
CA TYR A 125 18.09 -3.85 1.31
C TYR A 125 17.51 -2.61 2.02
N ARG A 126 18.37 -1.75 2.56
CA ARG A 126 18.03 -0.49 3.25
C ARG A 126 18.99 0.64 2.91
N ILE A 127 18.64 1.85 3.31
CA ILE A 127 19.42 3.08 3.16
C ILE A 127 19.61 3.69 4.55
N GLU A 128 20.83 4.05 4.90
CA GLU A 128 21.15 4.77 6.13
C GLU A 128 21.59 6.20 5.79
N PHE A 129 20.82 7.21 6.20
CA PHE A 129 21.08 8.61 5.87
C PHE A 129 22.04 9.29 6.86
N ARG A 130 22.24 8.69 8.04
CA ARG A 130 23.24 9.12 9.01
C ARG A 130 24.05 7.91 9.49
N PRO A 131 25.27 7.73 8.95
CA PRO A 131 26.12 6.58 9.30
C PRO A 131 26.59 6.63 10.76
#